data_AF-A0A7G1I8M8-F1
#
_entry.id   AF-A0A7G1I8M8-F1
#
_cell.length_a   1.000
_cell.length_b   1.000
_cell.length_c   1.000
_cell.angle_alpha   90.00
_cell.angle_beta   90.00
_cell.angle_gamma   90.00
#
_symmetry.space_group_name_H-M   'P 1'
#
loop_
_entity.id
_entity.type
_entity.pdbx_description
1 polymer ?
#
loop_
_entity_poly.entity_id
_entity_poly.type
_entity_poly.pdbx_seq_one_letter_code
_entity_poly.pdbx_strand_id
1 'polypeptide(L)' 'MRYYPGGCTTQSIVMRSKSGTVRMIEAYHRLSKLNEYSAIDFTGDTNAAYPLP' A
#
# COMPACT_ATOMS: atom_id res chain seq x y z
N MET A 1 7.54 0.73 5.14
CA MET A 1 6.73 0.02 4.11
C MET A 1 7.60 -1.05 3.48
N ARG A 2 7.07 -2.23 3.17
CA ARG A 2 7.82 -3.32 2.52
C ARG A 2 7.03 -3.83 1.32
N TYR A 3 7.69 -3.98 0.18
CA TYR A 3 7.09 -4.45 -1.08
C TYR A 3 7.52 -5.89 -1.36
N TYR A 4 6.60 -6.66 -1.93
CA TYR A 4 6.79 -8.05 -2.33
C TYR A 4 6.16 -8.28 -3.72
N PRO A 5 6.59 -9.29 -4.49
CA PRO A 5 6.06 -9.55 -5.85
C PRO A 5 4.54 -9.72 -5.95
N GLY A 6 3.83 -9.98 -4.84
CA GLY A 6 2.36 -10.09 -4.80
C GLY A 6 1.63 -9.03 -3.98
N GLY A 7 2.35 -8.07 -3.38
CA GLY A 7 1.72 -7.16 -2.41
C GLY A 7 2.67 -6.22 -1.68
N CYS A 8 2.11 -5.51 -0.71
CA CYS A 8 2.84 -4.59 0.16
C CYS A 8 2.37 -4.76 1.60
N THR A 9 3.26 -4.58 2.57
CA THR A 9 2.88 -4.42 3.98
C THR A 9 3.19 -3.03 4.51
N THR A 10 2.23 -2.50 5.27
CA THR A 10 2.36 -1.21 5.98
C THR A 10 2.08 -1.41 7.46
N GLN A 11 2.85 -0.71 8.30
CA GLN A 11 2.62 -0.64 9.74
C GLN A 11 2.26 0.80 10.09
N SER A 12 1.17 1.00 10.82
CA SER A 12 0.71 2.31 11.27
C SER A 12 0.23 2.27 12.72
N ILE A 13 0.27 3.42 13.37
CA ILE A 13 -0.22 3.62 14.73
C ILE A 13 -1.46 4.50 14.70
N VAL A 14 -2.53 4.06 15.36
CA VAL A 14 -3.78 4.83 15.51
C VAL A 14 -4.06 5.07 16.98
N MET A 15 -4.33 6.32 17.32
CA MET A 15 -4.64 6.75 18.68
C MET A 15 -5.94 7.53 18.69
N ARG A 16 -6.73 7.40 19.76
CA ARG A 16 -7.96 8.17 19.96
C ARG A 16 -8.00 8.71 21.38
N SER A 17 -7.98 10.04 21.52
CA SER A 17 -7.93 10.74 22.80
C SER A 17 -9.11 10.41 23.72
N LYS A 18 -10.34 10.47 23.18
CA LYS A 18 -11.57 10.22 23.95
C LYS A 18 -11.66 8.79 24.50
N SER A 19 -11.09 7.79 23.83
CA SER A 19 -11.09 6.40 24.29
C SER A 19 -9.78 5.98 24.94
N GLY A 20 -8.72 6.79 24.88
CA GLY A 20 -7.38 6.44 25.34
C GLY A 20 -6.75 5.24 24.65
N THR A 21 -7.31 4.76 23.53
CA THR A 21 -6.87 3.51 22.90
C THR A 21 -5.73 3.76 21.93
N VAL A 22 -4.71 2.90 21.99
CA VAL A 22 -3.61 2.82 21.03
C VAL A 22 -3.69 1.48 20.30
N ARG A 23 -3.61 1.51 18.97
CA ARG A 23 -3.59 0.30 18.14
C ARG A 23 -2.45 0.37 17.15
N MET A 24 -1.62 -0.67 17.15
CA MET A 24 -0.69 -0.95 16.07
C MET A 24 -1.43 -1.73 14.99
N ILE A 25 -1.39 -1.26 13.75
CA ILE A 25 -2.08 -1.84 12.61
C ILE A 25 -1.04 -2.33 11.61
N GLU A 26 -1.05 -3.63 11.33
CA GLU A 26 -0.35 -4.22 10.21
C GLU A 26 -1.36 -4.51 9.10
N ALA A 27 -1.14 -3.91 7.92
CA ALA A 27 -2.01 -4.11 6.77
C ALA A 27 -1.23 -4.80 5.64
N TYR A 28 -1.82 -5.88 5.11
CA TYR A 28 -1.35 -6.57 3.92
C TYR A 28 -2.18 -6.13 2.71
N HIS A 29 -1.53 -5.49 1.76
CA HIS A 29 -2.12 -4.98 0.52
C HIS A 29 -1.83 -5.97 -0.61
N ARG A 30 -2.86 -6.68 -1.07
CA ARG A 30 -2.74 -7.59 -2.21
C ARG A 30 -2.90 -6.81 -3.52
N LEU A 31 -1.80 -6.64 -4.26
CA LEU A 31 -1.78 -5.82 -5.49
C LEU A 31 -2.49 -6.50 -6.67
N SER A 32 -2.71 -7.82 -6.61
CA SER A 32 -3.41 -8.54 -7.68
C SER A 32 -4.88 -8.13 -7.85
N LYS A 33 -5.56 -7.70 -6.77
CA LYS A 33 -6.94 -7.17 -6.83
C LYS A 33 -6.95 -5.68 -7.20
N LEU A 34 -5.86 -4.97 -6.92
CA LEU A 34 -5.71 -3.59 -7.32
C LEU A 34 -5.66 -3.49 -8.85
N ASN A 35 -4.95 -4.41 -9.54
CA ASN A 35 -4.87 -4.43 -11.01
C ASN A 35 -6.23 -4.62 -11.72
N GLU A 36 -7.21 -5.23 -11.06
CA GLU A 36 -8.56 -5.44 -11.61
C GLU A 36 -9.45 -4.19 -11.49
N TYR A 37 -9.16 -3.30 -10.53
CA TYR A 37 -9.91 -2.06 -10.29
C TYR A 37 -9.09 -0.78 -10.53
N SER A 38 -7.80 -0.88 -10.86
CA SER A 38 -6.93 0.26 -11.13
C SER A 38 -7.07 0.67 -12.60
N ALA A 39 -7.41 1.93 -12.83
CA ALA A 39 -7.41 2.54 -14.16
C ALA A 39 -6.01 2.67 -14.79
N ILE A 40 -4.97 2.25 -14.07
CA ILE A 40 -3.55 2.36 -14.43
C ILE A 40 -2.93 0.98 -14.24
N ASP A 41 -2.25 0.50 -15.28
CA ASP A 41 -1.50 -0.75 -15.27
C ASP A 41 -0.12 -0.49 -14.65
N PHE A 42 0.24 -1.27 -13.62
CA PHE A 42 1.50 -1.14 -12.90
C PHE A 42 2.54 -2.19 -13.35
N THR A 43 2.23 -2.97 -14.38
CA THR A 43 3.14 -3.95 -14.97
C THR A 43 4.18 -3.26 -15.87
N GLY A 44 5.14 -2.57 -15.25
CA GLY A 44 6.40 -2.21 -15.91
C GLY A 44 6.26 -1.41 -17.21
N ASP A 45 5.56 -0.28 -17.18
CA ASP A 45 5.57 0.66 -18.29
C ASP A 45 6.95 1.32 -18.43
N THR A 46 7.67 1.00 -19.51
CA THR A 46 8.93 1.65 -19.91
C THR A 46 8.75 3.10 -20.38
N ASN A 47 7.51 3.59 -20.52
CA ASN A 47 7.15 4.96 -20.88
C ASN A 47 6.57 5.78 -19.72
N ALA A 48 6.70 5.33 -18.46
CA ALA A 48 6.33 6.16 -17.32
C ALA A 48 7.16 7.47 -17.34
N ALA A 49 6.49 8.60 -17.57
CA ALA A 49 7.10 9.90 -17.85
C ALA A 49 7.90 10.53 -16.68
N TYR A 50 8.10 9.82 -15.57
CA TYR A 50 8.82 10.35 -14.42
C TYR A 50 9.64 9.26 -13.74
N PRO A 51 10.96 9.47 -13.55
CA PRO A 51 11.74 8.58 -12.71
C PRO A 51 11.27 8.78 -11.26
N LEU A 52 10.65 7.75 -10.69
CA LEU A 52 10.41 7.70 -9.25
C LEU A 52 11.72 7.26 -8.58
N PRO A 53 12.23 7.97 -7.57
CA PRO A 53 13.45 7.61 -6.85
C PRO A 53 13.34 6.27 -6.10
#